data_AF-A0A8J4XFC8-F1
#
_entry.id   AF-A0A8J4XFC8-F1
#
_cell.length_a   1.000
_cell.length_b   1.000
_cell.length_c   1.000
_cell.angle_alpha   90.00
_cell.angle_beta   90.00
_cell.angle_gamma   90.00
#
_symmetry.space_group_name_H-M   'P 1'
#
loop_
_entity.id
_entity.type
_entity.pdbx_description
1 polymer ?
#
loop_
_entity_poly.entity_id
_entity_poly.type
_entity_poly.pdbx_seq_one_letter_code
_entity_poly.pdbx_strand_id
1 'polypeptide(L)'
;LTHAHRSAIKVIRRMQYFVARRKFQQARKPYDVRDVIEQYSQGHLNMMVRIKELQRRMDHTLGKPGMFLPEKGVEKEYHTIGARLIRLEDR
;
A
#
# COMPACT_ATOMS: atom_id res chain seq x y z
N LEU A 1 -8.55 -15.84 -23.31
CA LEU A 1 -9.41 -15.25 -22.25
C LEU A 1 -10.49 -16.26 -21.85
N THR A 2 -10.61 -16.59 -20.57
CA THR A 2 -11.69 -17.46 -20.06
C THR A 2 -13.02 -16.71 -20.01
N HIS A 3 -14.14 -17.42 -19.88
CA HIS A 3 -15.46 -16.81 -19.71
C HIS A 3 -15.51 -15.92 -18.44
N ALA A 4 -14.89 -16.38 -17.34
CA ALA A 4 -14.75 -15.62 -16.11
C ALA A 4 -14.03 -14.28 -16.33
N HIS A 5 -12.90 -14.28 -17.06
CA HIS A 5 -12.18 -13.04 -17.36
C HIS A 5 -13.02 -12.05 -18.18
N ARG A 6 -13.78 -12.55 -19.17
CA ARG A 6 -14.68 -11.69 -19.97
C ARG A 6 -15.78 -11.07 -19.12
N SER A 7 -16.34 -11.82 -18.18
CA SER A 7 -17.33 -11.30 -17.22
C SER A 7 -16.72 -10.25 -16.29
N ALA A 8 -15.55 -10.53 -15.71
CA ALA A 8 -14.81 -9.58 -14.85
C ALA A 8 -14.50 -8.26 -15.58
N ILE A 9 -14.05 -8.32 -16.83
CA ILE A 9 -13.78 -7.12 -17.65
C ILE A 9 -15.05 -6.28 -17.83
N LYS A 10 -16.22 -6.90 -18.10
CA LYS A 10 -17.49 -6.18 -18.23
C LYS A 10 -17.86 -5.46 -16.92
N VAL A 11 -17.69 -6.12 -15.78
CA VAL A 11 -17.96 -5.54 -14.46
C VAL A 11 -17.03 -4.36 -14.17
N ILE A 12 -15.72 -4.53 -14.36
CA ILE A 12 -14.73 -3.46 -14.16
C ILE A 12 -15.04 -2.25 -15.04
N ARG A 13 -15.35 -2.46 -16.32
CA ARG A 13 -15.72 -1.37 -17.25
C ARG A 13 -16.98 -0.64 -16.80
N ARG A 14 -17.99 -1.36 -16.31
CA ARG A 14 -19.23 -0.74 -15.80
C ARG A 14 -18.98 0.09 -14.54
N MET A 15 -18.11 -0.38 -13.64
CA MET A 15 -17.68 0.40 -12.47
C MET A 15 -16.92 1.67 -12.88
N GLN A 16 -15.95 1.55 -13.81
CA GLN A 16 -15.21 2.70 -14.34
C GLN A 16 -16.12 3.73 -15.00
N TYR A 17 -17.12 3.29 -15.77
CA TYR A 17 -18.13 4.17 -16.37
C TYR A 17 -18.89 4.97 -15.30
N PHE A 18 -19.34 4.34 -14.22
CA PHE A 18 -20.05 5.04 -13.15
C PHE A 18 -19.17 6.06 -12.42
N VAL A 19 -17.89 5.73 -12.18
CA VAL A 19 -16.91 6.68 -11.62
C VAL A 19 -16.71 7.87 -12.56
N ALA A 20 -16.51 7.63 -13.86
CA ALA A 20 -16.34 8.68 -14.85
C ALA A 20 -17.58 9.59 -14.94
N ARG A 21 -18.78 9.00 -14.94
CA ARG A 21 -20.05 9.75 -14.94
C ARG A 21 -20.18 10.63 -13.70
N ARG A 22 -19.86 10.13 -12.51
CA ARG A 22 -19.89 10.92 -11.27
C ARG A 22 -18.89 12.08 -11.31
N LYS A 23 -17.64 11.81 -11.71
CA LYS A 23 -16.59 12.85 -11.83
C LYS A 23 -16.99 13.94 -12.84
N PHE A 24 -17.57 13.55 -13.97
CA PHE A 24 -18.08 14.48 -14.96
C PHE A 24 -19.21 15.36 -14.42
N GLN A 25 -20.16 14.77 -13.68
CA GLN A 25 -21.24 15.52 -13.03
C GLN A 25 -20.72 16.48 -11.94
N GLN A 26 -19.72 16.08 -11.16
CA GLN A 26 -19.07 16.92 -10.15
C GLN A 26 -18.33 18.10 -10.80
N ALA A 27 -17.57 17.87 -11.87
CA ALA A 27 -16.82 18.91 -12.57
C ALA A 27 -17.69 20.01 -13.20
N ARG A 28 -19.00 19.77 -13.38
CA ARG A 28 -19.96 20.78 -13.86
C ARG A 28 -20.52 21.67 -12.75
N LYS A 29 -20.36 21.29 -11.49
CA LYS A 29 -20.83 22.06 -10.33
C LYS A 29 -19.72 23.02 -9.90
N PRO A 30 -20.08 24.20 -9.35
CA PRO A 30 -19.08 25.07 -8.72
C PRO A 30 -18.40 24.34 -7.55
N TYR A 31 -17.15 24.72 -7.27
CA TYR A 31 -16.38 24.14 -6.18
C TYR A 31 -17.08 24.29 -4.83
N ASP A 32 -17.15 23.19 -4.08
CA ASP A 32 -17.73 23.09 -2.73
C ASP A 32 -16.65 22.67 -1.72
N VAL A 33 -16.85 22.98 -0.43
CA VAL A 33 -16.00 22.50 0.69
C VAL A 33 -15.87 20.97 0.65
N ARG A 34 -16.90 20.29 0.15
CA ARG A 34 -16.88 18.85 -0.10
C ARG A 34 -15.75 18.41 -1.04
N ASP A 35 -15.41 19.21 -2.05
CA ASP A 35 -14.35 18.89 -3.00
C ASP A 35 -12.98 18.94 -2.32
N VAL A 36 -12.79 19.89 -1.40
CA VAL A 36 -11.57 20.00 -0.57
C VAL A 36 -11.44 18.76 0.32
N ILE A 37 -12.52 18.33 0.96
CA ILE A 37 -12.54 17.12 1.81
C ILE A 37 -12.27 15.87 0.97
N GLU A 38 -12.91 15.73 -0.19
CA GLU A 38 -12.75 14.57 -1.08
C GLU A 38 -11.32 14.50 -1.65
N GLN A 39 -10.74 15.64 -2.01
CA GLN A 39 -9.35 15.73 -2.46
C GLN A 39 -8.36 15.41 -1.34
N TYR A 40 -8.54 15.99 -0.14
CA TYR A 40 -7.68 15.71 1.01
C TYR A 40 -7.71 14.22 1.36
N SER A 41 -8.89 13.61 1.40
CA SER A 41 -9.07 12.18 1.69
C SER A 41 -8.28 11.30 0.72
N GLN A 42 -8.36 11.58 -0.59
CA GLN A 42 -7.60 10.85 -1.61
C GLN A 42 -6.09 11.07 -1.48
N GLY A 43 -5.66 12.31 -1.24
CA GLY A 43 -4.24 12.66 -1.05
C GLY A 43 -3.63 11.98 0.17
N HIS A 44 -4.35 12.03 1.30
CA HIS A 44 -3.93 11.38 2.54
C HIS A 44 -3.83 9.85 2.38
N LEU A 45 -4.81 9.21 1.74
CA LEU A 45 -4.76 7.77 1.45
C LEU A 45 -3.54 7.41 0.59
N ASN A 46 -3.29 8.17 -0.49
CA ASN A 46 -2.16 7.92 -1.38
C ASN A 46 -0.82 8.03 -0.64
N MET A 47 -0.68 9.05 0.22
CA MET A 47 0.49 9.22 1.07
C MET A 47 0.67 8.03 2.02
N MET A 48 -0.39 7.60 2.72
CA MET A 48 -0.32 6.45 3.62
C MET A 48 0.06 5.15 2.92
N VAL A 49 -0.47 4.88 1.72
CA VAL A 49 -0.10 3.69 0.93
C VAL A 49 1.39 3.72 0.56
N ARG A 50 1.92 4.88 0.18
CA ARG A 50 3.35 5.05 -0.12
C ARG A 50 4.21 4.83 1.12
N ILE A 51 3.82 5.36 2.27
CA ILE A 51 4.53 5.13 3.55
C ILE A 51 4.53 3.64 3.88
N LYS A 52 3.39 2.95 3.74
CA LYS A 52 3.30 1.50 3.98
C LYS A 52 4.16 0.68 3.03
N GLU A 53 4.25 1.06 1.76
CA GLU A 53 5.12 0.37 0.80
C GLU A 53 6.61 0.58 1.14
N LEU A 54 7.00 1.78 1.57
CA LEU A 54 8.36 2.04 2.05
C LEU A 54 8.66 1.21 3.30
N GLN A 55 7.75 1.20 4.27
CA GLN A 55 7.89 0.39 5.47
C GLN A 55 8.00 -1.10 5.14
N ARG A 56 7.17 -1.62 4.22
CA ARG A 56 7.22 -3.02 3.77
C ARG A 56 8.57 -3.37 3.15
N ARG A 57 9.13 -2.49 2.32
CA ARG A 57 10.47 -2.70 1.72
C ARG A 57 11.57 -2.65 2.77
N MET A 58 11.49 -1.72 3.70
CA MET A 58 12.43 -1.59 4.80
C MET A 58 12.41 -2.84 5.70
N ASP A 59 11.23 -3.29 6.10
CA ASP A 59 11.04 -4.50 6.92
C ASP A 59 11.57 -5.76 6.21
N HIS A 60 11.43 -5.85 4.90
CA HIS A 60 11.96 -6.96 4.11
C HIS A 60 13.49 -6.93 4.00
N THR A 61 14.08 -5.76 3.79
CA THR A 61 15.52 -5.61 3.56
C THR A 61 16.32 -5.62 4.86
N LEU A 62 15.88 -4.82 5.84
CA LEU A 62 16.57 -4.66 7.10
C LEU A 62 16.09 -5.69 8.12
N GLY A 63 14.78 -5.95 8.18
CA GLY A 63 14.11 -6.75 9.22
C GLY A 63 13.20 -5.86 10.06
N LYS A 64 12.18 -6.45 10.70
CA LYS A 64 11.21 -5.68 11.49
C LYS A 64 11.85 -5.12 12.77
N PRO A 65 11.47 -3.91 13.21
CA PRO A 65 11.83 -3.43 14.55
C PRO A 65 11.30 -4.44 15.56
N GLY A 66 12.16 -5.03 16.39
CA GLY A 66 11.80 -6.18 17.24
C GLY A 66 12.58 -7.46 16.92
N MET A 67 12.90 -7.70 15.64
CA MET A 67 13.63 -8.91 15.21
C MET A 67 15.09 -8.96 15.68
N PHE A 68 15.61 -7.85 16.17
CA PHE A 68 16.99 -7.68 16.61
C PHE A 68 17.13 -7.58 18.13
N LEU A 69 16.02 -7.69 18.87
CA LEU A 69 16.10 -7.82 20.31
C LEU A 69 16.43 -9.28 20.67
N PRO A 70 17.24 -9.50 21.71
CA PRO A 70 17.60 -10.83 22.16
C PRO A 70 16.40 -11.45 22.92
N GLU A 71 15.40 -11.97 22.18
CA GLU A 71 14.42 -12.88 22.76
C GLU A 71 14.87 -14.33 22.58
N LYS A 72 14.86 -15.04 23.71
CA LYS A 72 15.29 -16.42 23.85
C LYS A 72 14.47 -17.35 22.94
N GLY A 73 15.16 -18.10 22.08
CA GLY A 73 14.80 -19.49 21.82
C GLY A 73 14.28 -19.88 20.45
N VAL A 74 14.25 -19.00 19.45
CA VAL A 74 14.01 -19.43 18.06
C VAL A 74 14.95 -18.68 17.13
N GLU A 75 16.06 -19.33 16.75
CA GLU A 75 16.87 -18.91 15.62
C GLU A 75 16.05 -19.05 14.33
N LYS A 76 15.19 -18.08 14.05
CA LYS A 76 14.78 -17.85 12.67
C LYS A 76 15.96 -17.18 12.00
N GLU A 77 16.63 -17.92 11.13
CA GLU A 77 17.69 -17.40 10.29
C GLU A 77 17.10 -16.38 9.29
N TYR A 78 16.94 -15.15 9.75
CA TYR A 78 16.49 -14.07 8.90
C TYR A 78 17.62 -13.72 7.93
N HIS A 79 17.32 -13.80 6.64
CA HIS A 79 18.24 -13.47 5.55
C HIS A 79 18.25 -11.96 5.26
N THR A 80 17.91 -11.14 6.25
CA THR A 80 17.89 -9.68 6.12
C THR A 80 19.28 -9.11 6.36
N ILE A 81 19.54 -7.92 5.83
CA ILE A 81 20.82 -7.23 6.00
C ILE A 81 21.07 -6.92 7.49
N GLY A 82 20.04 -6.53 8.24
CA GLY A 82 20.17 -6.26 9.68
C GLY A 82 20.60 -7.49 10.48
N ALA A 83 20.03 -8.67 10.17
CA ALA A 83 20.40 -9.91 10.85
C ALA A 83 21.84 -10.34 10.53
N ARG A 84 22.31 -10.07 9.30
CA ARG A 84 23.70 -10.34 8.90
C ARG A 84 24.68 -9.40 9.59
N LEU A 85 24.33 -8.14 9.78
CA LEU A 85 25.18 -7.16 10.45
C LEU A 85 25.41 -7.52 11.92
N ILE A 86 24.36 -7.87 12.65
CA ILE A 86 24.47 -8.28 14.07
C ILE A 86 25.36 -9.53 14.22
N ARG A 87 25.21 -10.52 13.33
CA ARG A 87 26.10 -11.70 13.33
C ARG A 87 27.57 -11.38 13.08
N LEU A 88 27.88 -10.26 12.42
CA LEU A 88 29.25 -9.80 12.23
C LEU A 88 29.76 -9.03 13.44
N GLU A 89 28.90 -8.30 14.15
CA GLU A 89 29.26 -7.57 15.38
C GLU A 89 29.50 -8.51 16.58
N ASP A 90 28.80 -9.64 16.64
CA ASP A 90 28.97 -10.66 17.70
C ASP A 90 30.22 -11.57 17.50
N ARG A 91 30.98 -11.40 16.41
CA ARG A 91 32.23 -12.15 16.12
C ARG A 91 33.46 -11.33 16.45
#